data_AF-A0A7J9YTB7-F1
#
_entry.id   AF-A0A7J9YTB7-F1
#
_cell.length_a   1.000
_cell.length_b   1.000
_cell.length_c   1.000
_cell.angle_alpha   90.00
_cell.angle_beta   90.00
_cell.angle_gamma   90.00
#
_symmetry.space_group_name_H-M   'P 1'
#
loop_
_entity.id
_entity.type
_entity.pdbx_description
1 polymer ?
#
loop_
_entity_poly.entity_id
_entity_poly.type
_entity_poly.pdbx_seq_one_letter_code
_entity_poly.pdbx_strand_id
1 'polypeptide(L)'
;MRRDRAWALAGAALAGALAVLVILLALDVSNLRNAMADGDLRQATGSPSSDAWDGHPRLPGDAAERLLGLGDDLAFRRAAALFSVARPGVRTLPPDEIASARSRALRALTETAANRDEPERAAQAANLAGILAAEAPGEDRSGPGPADTALEAFRSSILLNPRSEHAKRNLELLLRSQRARRKSEGPARQEGRFGRSPGGAGLSPPGEGY
;
A
#
# COMPACT_ATOMS: atom_id res chain seq x y z
N MET A 1 -55.20 19.97 26.33
CA MET A 1 -54.27 20.99 26.87
C MET A 1 -52.97 20.43 27.47
N ARG A 2 -52.96 19.54 28.49
CA ARG A 2 -51.68 19.00 29.05
C ARG A 2 -50.95 18.04 28.09
N ARG A 3 -51.69 17.20 27.35
CA ARG A 3 -51.13 16.24 26.36
C ARG A 3 -50.52 16.93 25.15
N ASP A 4 -51.19 17.95 24.61
CA ASP A 4 -50.72 18.69 23.43
C ASP A 4 -49.40 19.44 23.70
N ARG A 5 -49.27 20.00 24.92
CA ARG A 5 -48.01 20.60 25.39
C ARG A 5 -46.89 19.57 25.56
N ALA A 6 -47.21 18.36 26.04
CA ALA A 6 -46.22 17.29 26.18
C ALA A 6 -45.70 16.81 24.81
N TRP A 7 -46.58 16.66 23.81
CA TRP A 7 -46.19 16.33 22.44
C TRP A 7 -45.37 17.43 21.78
N ALA A 8 -45.73 18.70 21.99
CA ALA A 8 -44.95 19.83 21.50
C ALA A 8 -43.54 19.87 22.10
N LEU A 9 -43.39 19.64 23.41
CA LEU A 9 -42.09 19.56 24.08
C LEU A 9 -41.26 18.37 23.59
N ALA A 10 -41.88 17.19 23.42
CA ALA A 10 -41.19 16.02 22.88
C ALA A 10 -40.72 16.25 21.43
N GLY A 11 -41.56 16.86 20.59
CA GLY A 11 -41.20 17.25 19.22
C GLY A 11 -40.06 18.26 19.18
N ALA A 12 -40.10 19.29 20.03
CA ALA A 12 -39.03 20.27 20.13
C ALA A 12 -37.71 19.65 20.61
N ALA A 13 -37.76 18.74 21.59
CA ALA A 13 -36.58 18.02 22.06
C ALA A 13 -35.98 17.12 20.98
N LEU A 14 -36.80 16.39 20.23
CA LEU A 14 -36.35 15.56 19.12
C LEU A 14 -35.74 16.40 18.00
N ALA A 15 -36.38 17.50 17.62
CA ALA A 15 -35.86 18.43 16.61
C ALA A 15 -34.53 19.04 17.05
N GLY A 16 -34.40 19.40 18.33
CA GLY A 16 -33.15 19.89 18.92
C GLY A 16 -32.04 18.84 18.87
N ALA A 17 -32.34 17.58 19.24
CA ALA A 17 -31.38 16.49 19.16
C ALA A 17 -30.92 16.22 17.72
N LEU A 18 -31.84 16.24 16.76
CA LEU A 18 -31.52 16.07 15.34
C LEU A 18 -30.65 17.22 14.82
N ALA A 19 -30.94 18.46 15.20
CA ALA A 19 -30.13 19.62 14.83
C ALA A 19 -28.69 19.48 15.34
N VAL A 20 -28.49 19.05 16.59
CA VAL A 20 -27.16 18.79 17.15
C VAL A 20 -26.43 17.70 16.36
N LEU A 21 -27.10 16.59 16.03
CA LEU A 21 -26.50 15.52 15.22
C LEU A 21 -26.05 16.00 13.84
N VAL A 22 -26.87 16.81 13.16
CA VAL A 22 -26.52 17.40 11.87
C VAL A 22 -25.33 18.34 11.98
N ILE A 23 -25.26 19.17 13.03
CA ILE A 23 -24.11 20.06 13.28
C ILE A 23 -22.84 19.24 13.51
N LEU A 24 -22.89 18.20 14.34
CA LEU A 24 -21.73 17.32 14.59
C LEU A 24 -21.25 16.64 13.31
N LEU A 25 -22.18 16.12 12.51
CA LEU A 25 -21.86 15.51 11.21
C LEU A 25 -21.21 16.52 10.26
N ALA A 26 -21.74 17.76 10.18
CA ALA A 26 -21.16 18.80 9.33
C ALA A 26 -19.73 19.18 9.76
N LEU A 27 -19.48 19.23 11.07
CA LEU A 27 -18.13 19.47 11.61
C LEU A 27 -17.18 18.31 11.32
N ASP A 28 -17.66 17.06 11.36
CA ASP A 28 -16.85 15.88 11.04
C ASP A 28 -16.52 15.81 9.55
N VAL A 29 -17.48 16.13 8.66
CA VAL A 29 -17.23 16.26 7.21
C VAL A 29 -16.21 17.36 6.93
N SER A 30 -16.30 18.49 7.62
CA SER A 30 -15.35 19.60 7.47
C SER A 30 -13.94 19.21 7.93
N ASN A 31 -13.84 18.49 9.05
CA ASN A 31 -12.59 17.94 9.55
C ASN A 31 -11.98 16.94 8.58
N LEU A 32 -12.79 16.01 8.05
CA LEU A 32 -12.35 15.00 7.10
C LEU A 32 -11.82 15.63 5.81
N ARG A 33 -12.51 16.65 5.28
CA ARG A 33 -12.04 17.41 4.12
C ARG A 33 -10.66 18.04 4.34
N ASN A 34 -10.44 18.62 5.52
CA ASN A 34 -9.14 19.20 5.86
C ASN A 34 -8.05 18.13 6.03
N ALA A 35 -8.38 17.00 6.67
CA ALA A 35 -7.47 15.87 6.80
C ALA A 35 -7.09 15.30 5.43
N MET A 36 -8.03 15.21 4.48
CA MET A 36 -7.72 14.80 3.10
C MET A 36 -6.75 15.75 2.40
N ALA A 37 -6.98 17.07 2.49
CA ALA A 37 -6.09 18.05 1.87
C ALA A 37 -4.68 18.02 2.48
N ASP A 38 -4.57 17.90 3.81
CA ASP A 38 -3.29 17.80 4.51
C ASP A 38 -2.57 16.47 4.20
N GLY A 39 -3.29 15.35 4.22
CA GLY A 39 -2.74 14.04 3.88
C GLY A 39 -2.21 13.96 2.46
N ASP A 40 -2.96 14.52 1.50
CA ASP A 40 -2.55 14.55 0.10
C ASP A 40 -1.31 15.45 -0.11
N LEU A 41 -1.26 16.59 0.58
CA LEU A 41 -0.10 17.48 0.55
C LEU A 41 1.14 16.79 1.15
N ARG A 42 1.00 16.12 2.29
CA ARG A 42 2.09 15.36 2.93
C ARG A 42 2.60 14.23 2.05
N GLN A 43 1.69 13.49 1.41
CA GLN A 43 2.03 12.46 0.45
C GLN A 43 2.81 13.04 -0.75
N ALA A 44 2.35 14.14 -1.32
CA ALA A 44 2.98 14.79 -2.48
C ALA A 44 4.34 15.42 -2.16
N THR A 45 4.53 15.91 -0.93
CA THR A 45 5.78 16.53 -0.46
C THR A 45 6.79 15.53 0.13
N GLY A 46 6.51 14.23 0.04
CA GLY A 46 7.43 13.18 0.47
C GLY A 46 7.48 12.96 1.99
N SER A 47 6.44 13.37 2.72
CA SER A 47 6.25 13.10 4.15
C SER A 47 5.06 12.15 4.40
N PRO A 48 5.04 10.95 3.79
CA PRO A 48 3.89 10.05 3.87
C PRO A 48 3.65 9.57 5.30
N SER A 49 2.37 9.50 5.68
CA SER A 49 1.91 8.89 6.94
C SER A 49 0.55 8.25 6.70
N SER A 50 0.36 7.02 7.18
CA SER A 50 -0.95 6.34 7.11
C SER A 50 -2.02 7.12 7.85
N ASP A 51 -1.65 7.81 8.92
CA ASP A 51 -2.59 8.45 9.84
C ASP A 51 -2.92 9.88 9.37
N ALA A 52 -2.40 10.29 8.21
CA ALA A 52 -2.57 11.65 7.70
C ALA A 52 -4.01 12.00 7.30
N TRP A 53 -4.84 10.98 7.04
CA TRP A 53 -6.25 11.13 6.68
C TRP A 53 -7.21 10.90 7.86
N ASP A 54 -6.69 10.72 9.07
CA ASP A 54 -7.52 10.49 10.25
C ASP A 54 -8.11 11.82 10.77
N GLY A 55 -9.29 12.15 10.24
CA GLY A 55 -10.07 13.27 10.73
C GLY A 55 -10.68 12.90 12.08
N HIS A 56 -10.13 13.40 13.18
CA HIS A 56 -10.63 13.20 14.56
C HIS A 56 -12.17 13.35 14.63
N PRO A 57 -12.93 12.23 14.57
CA PRO A 57 -14.37 12.30 14.38
C PRO A 57 -15.06 12.49 15.74
N ARG A 58 -16.13 13.29 15.77
CA ARG A 58 -16.94 13.49 16.97
C ARG A 58 -18.03 12.44 17.08
N LEU A 59 -18.54 11.98 15.95
CA LEU A 59 -19.50 10.88 15.88
C LEU A 59 -18.76 9.52 15.83
N PRO A 60 -19.24 8.50 16.54
CA PRO A 60 -18.62 7.19 16.54
C PRO A 60 -18.81 6.44 15.20
N GLY A 61 -17.93 5.48 14.94
CA GLY A 61 -18.06 4.53 13.83
C GLY A 61 -17.92 5.15 12.44
N ASP A 62 -17.10 6.20 12.32
CA ASP A 62 -16.74 6.86 11.07
C ASP A 62 -17.96 7.27 10.23
N ALA A 63 -18.99 7.80 10.92
CA ALA A 63 -20.28 8.10 10.32
C ALA A 63 -20.17 9.03 9.09
N ALA A 64 -19.26 10.01 9.13
CA ALA A 64 -19.00 10.90 7.99
C ALA A 64 -18.36 10.15 6.80
N GLU A 65 -17.35 9.31 7.04
CA GLU A 65 -16.69 8.50 6.02
C GLU A 65 -17.67 7.54 5.35
N ARG A 66 -18.49 6.84 6.15
CA ARG A 66 -19.49 5.89 5.67
C ARG A 66 -20.62 6.56 4.90
N LEU A 67 -21.11 7.70 5.39
CA LEU A 67 -22.19 8.45 4.73
C LEU A 67 -21.74 9.05 3.39
N LEU A 68 -20.45 9.40 3.27
CA LEU A 68 -19.85 9.88 2.03
C LEU A 68 -19.31 8.76 1.12
N GLY A 69 -19.33 7.50 1.57
CA GLY A 69 -18.79 6.37 0.79
C GLY A 69 -17.27 6.45 0.56
N LEU A 70 -16.52 7.06 1.49
CA LEU A 70 -15.08 7.33 1.32
C LEU A 70 -14.17 6.19 1.81
N GLY A 71 -14.72 5.13 2.37
CA GLY A 71 -13.92 4.07 3.02
C GLY A 71 -12.88 3.44 2.10
N ASP A 72 -13.26 3.12 0.87
CA ASP A 72 -12.34 2.48 -0.09
C ASP A 72 -11.25 3.43 -0.57
N ASP A 73 -11.59 4.71 -0.73
CA ASP A 73 -10.63 5.74 -1.14
C ASP A 73 -9.60 5.98 -0.03
N LEU A 74 -10.06 6.11 1.21
CA LEU A 74 -9.18 6.29 2.36
C LEU A 74 -8.35 5.04 2.65
N ALA A 75 -8.92 3.84 2.53
CA ALA A 75 -8.18 2.59 2.63
C ALA A 75 -7.04 2.53 1.61
N PHE A 76 -7.31 2.87 0.35
CA PHE A 76 -6.29 2.92 -0.69
C PHE A 76 -5.20 3.97 -0.39
N ARG A 77 -5.58 5.19 0.01
CA ARG A 77 -4.61 6.25 0.36
C ARG A 77 -3.70 5.83 1.51
N ARG A 78 -4.27 5.25 2.58
CA ARG A 78 -3.53 4.72 3.73
C ARG A 78 -2.56 3.62 3.29
N ALA A 79 -3.00 2.68 2.45
CA ALA A 79 -2.16 1.61 1.92
C ALA A 79 -1.02 2.14 1.02
N ALA A 80 -1.31 3.13 0.17
CA ALA A 80 -0.31 3.78 -0.67
C ALA A 80 0.73 4.56 0.16
N ALA A 81 0.32 5.23 1.23
CA ALA A 81 1.24 5.89 2.16
C ALA A 81 2.15 4.88 2.88
N LEU A 82 1.60 3.75 3.34
CA LEU A 82 2.40 2.66 3.92
C LEU A 82 3.42 2.11 2.91
N PHE A 83 3.02 1.94 1.65
CA PHE A 83 3.93 1.56 0.56
C PHE A 83 5.07 2.57 0.40
N SER A 84 4.77 3.87 0.39
CA SER A 84 5.80 4.92 0.31
C SER A 84 6.76 4.88 1.49
N VAL A 85 6.27 4.67 2.71
CA VAL A 85 7.10 4.53 3.92
C VAL A 85 7.99 3.27 3.86
N ALA A 86 7.47 2.19 3.28
CA ALA A 86 8.18 0.91 3.20
C ALA A 86 9.29 0.87 2.13
N ARG A 87 9.36 1.86 1.23
CA ARG A 87 10.40 1.90 0.19
C ARG A 87 11.71 2.51 0.68
N PRO A 88 12.86 1.93 0.30
CA PRO A 88 14.17 2.51 0.60
C PRO A 88 14.30 3.92 0.00
N GLY A 89 14.78 4.89 0.79
CA GLY A 89 15.08 6.24 0.33
C GLY A 89 14.04 7.31 0.66
N VAL A 90 12.82 6.93 1.04
CA VAL A 90 11.81 7.90 1.54
C VAL A 90 12.06 8.21 3.01
N ARG A 91 12.42 7.20 3.80
CA ARG A 91 12.76 7.34 5.22
C ARG A 91 13.89 6.37 5.56
N THR A 92 14.87 6.84 6.33
CA THR A 92 15.90 5.97 6.89
C THR A 92 15.32 5.27 8.12
N LEU A 93 14.89 4.03 7.93
CA LEU A 93 14.38 3.17 8.99
C LEU A 93 15.43 2.11 9.35
N PRO A 94 15.50 1.68 10.62
CA PRO A 94 16.22 0.48 11.02
C PRO A 94 15.78 -0.76 10.22
N PRO A 95 16.66 -1.76 9.98
CA PRO A 95 16.31 -2.94 9.17
C PRO A 95 15.07 -3.72 9.63
N ASP A 96 14.88 -3.85 10.95
CA ASP A 96 13.73 -4.49 11.58
C ASP A 96 12.43 -3.70 11.36
N GLU A 97 12.50 -2.36 11.45
CA GLU A 97 11.38 -1.48 11.15
C GLU A 97 11.01 -1.50 9.65
N ILE A 98 11.98 -1.66 8.75
CA ILE A 98 11.74 -1.80 7.30
C ILE A 98 10.93 -3.08 7.02
N ALA A 99 11.31 -4.21 7.61
CA ALA A 99 10.59 -5.47 7.44
C ALA A 99 9.15 -5.36 7.95
N SER A 100 8.95 -4.74 9.12
CA SER A 100 7.62 -4.47 9.68
C SER A 100 6.79 -3.52 8.79
N ALA A 101 7.38 -2.43 8.31
CA ALA A 101 6.72 -1.47 7.41
C ALA A 101 6.29 -2.15 6.10
N ARG A 102 7.16 -2.99 5.51
CA ARG A 102 6.83 -3.79 4.31
C ARG A 102 5.69 -4.75 4.56
N SER A 103 5.71 -5.49 5.66
CA SER A 103 4.64 -6.43 6.02
C SER A 103 3.29 -5.72 6.18
N ARG A 104 3.26 -4.57 6.88
CA ARG A 104 2.06 -3.73 7.02
C ARG A 104 1.56 -3.20 5.68
N ALA A 105 2.45 -2.67 4.84
CA ALA A 105 2.09 -2.16 3.53
C ALA A 105 1.54 -3.26 2.62
N LEU A 106 2.19 -4.43 2.57
CA LEU A 106 1.74 -5.56 1.75
C LEU A 106 0.35 -6.04 2.19
N ARG A 107 0.11 -6.14 3.49
CA ARG A 107 -1.20 -6.50 4.04
C ARG A 107 -2.28 -5.51 3.62
N ALA A 108 -2.08 -4.21 3.89
CA ALA A 108 -3.04 -3.17 3.58
C ALA A 108 -3.36 -3.09 2.07
N LEU A 109 -2.34 -3.23 1.21
CA LEU A 109 -2.51 -3.28 -0.24
C LEU A 109 -3.29 -4.52 -0.70
N THR A 110 -3.04 -5.68 -0.10
CA THR A 110 -3.73 -6.92 -0.44
C THR A 110 -5.19 -6.88 0.01
N GLU A 111 -5.47 -6.34 1.20
CA GLU A 111 -6.84 -6.10 1.68
C GLU A 111 -7.59 -5.12 0.77
N THR A 112 -6.94 -4.03 0.37
CA THR A 112 -7.52 -3.05 -0.58
C THR A 112 -7.77 -3.68 -1.96
N ALA A 113 -6.86 -4.52 -2.45
CA ALA A 113 -7.01 -5.24 -3.71
C ALA A 113 -8.10 -6.32 -3.68
N ALA A 114 -8.43 -6.84 -2.50
CA ALA A 114 -9.51 -7.81 -2.33
C ALA A 114 -10.90 -7.18 -2.42
N ASN A 115 -11.03 -5.89 -2.08
CA ASN A 115 -12.27 -5.16 -2.29
C ASN A 115 -12.49 -4.90 -3.80
N ARG A 116 -13.59 -5.39 -4.35
CA ARG A 116 -13.90 -5.33 -5.78
C ARG A 116 -14.95 -4.29 -6.17
N ASP A 117 -15.43 -3.51 -5.19
CA ASP A 117 -16.43 -2.47 -5.43
C ASP A 117 -15.85 -1.35 -6.32
N GLU A 118 -14.54 -1.10 -6.21
CA GLU A 118 -13.81 -0.20 -7.10
C GLU A 118 -12.64 -0.92 -7.83
N PRO A 119 -12.88 -1.50 -9.01
CA PRO A 119 -11.89 -2.35 -9.70
C PRO A 119 -10.62 -1.59 -10.08
N GLU A 120 -10.70 -0.29 -10.35
CA GLU A 120 -9.52 0.52 -10.67
C GLU A 120 -8.59 0.69 -9.47
N ARG A 121 -9.13 1.03 -8.29
CA ARG A 121 -8.35 1.11 -7.04
C ARG A 121 -7.80 -0.25 -6.64
N ALA A 122 -8.61 -1.30 -6.74
CA ALA A 122 -8.19 -2.66 -6.47
C ALA A 122 -7.01 -3.08 -7.38
N ALA A 123 -7.07 -2.74 -8.68
CA ALA A 123 -6.00 -3.00 -9.63
C ALA A 123 -4.72 -2.22 -9.26
N GLN A 124 -4.83 -0.96 -8.87
CA GLN A 124 -3.69 -0.15 -8.44
C GLN A 124 -3.05 -0.72 -7.17
N ALA A 125 -3.85 -1.11 -6.17
CA ALA A 125 -3.37 -1.73 -4.95
C ALA A 125 -2.63 -3.05 -5.22
N ALA A 126 -3.20 -3.90 -6.08
CA ALA A 126 -2.54 -5.13 -6.52
C ALA A 126 -1.20 -4.86 -7.24
N ASN A 127 -1.13 -3.82 -8.07
CA ASN A 127 0.11 -3.45 -8.74
C ASN A 127 1.18 -3.00 -7.73
N LEU A 128 0.81 -2.16 -6.75
CA LEU A 128 1.74 -1.72 -5.69
C LEU A 128 2.19 -2.89 -4.81
N ALA A 129 1.30 -3.84 -4.50
CA ALA A 129 1.66 -5.06 -3.78
C ALA A 129 2.71 -5.87 -4.55
N GLY A 130 2.54 -5.98 -5.87
CA GLY A 130 3.49 -6.66 -6.74
C GLY A 130 4.86 -6.00 -6.78
N ILE A 131 4.92 -4.66 -6.82
CA ILE A 131 6.19 -3.91 -6.73
C ILE A 131 6.88 -4.20 -5.39
N LEU A 132 6.13 -4.12 -4.30
CA LEU A 132 6.68 -4.32 -2.95
C LEU A 132 7.24 -5.73 -2.76
N ALA A 133 6.53 -6.74 -3.28
CA ALA A 133 6.97 -8.14 -3.25
C ALA A 133 8.22 -8.36 -4.15
N ALA A 134 8.27 -7.75 -5.33
CA ALA A 134 9.42 -7.88 -6.23
C ALA A 134 10.71 -7.25 -5.67
N GLU A 135 10.58 -6.24 -4.81
CA GLU A 135 11.68 -5.55 -4.13
C GLU A 135 12.12 -6.21 -2.82
N ALA A 136 11.39 -7.23 -2.34
CA ALA A 136 11.76 -7.92 -1.12
C ALA A 136 13.04 -8.75 -1.34
N PRO A 137 13.94 -8.80 -0.33
CA PRO A 137 15.11 -9.66 -0.39
C PRO A 137 14.67 -11.13 -0.58
N GLY A 138 15.38 -11.84 -1.45
CA GLY A 138 15.06 -13.24 -1.75
C GLY A 138 15.54 -14.14 -0.63
N GLU A 139 14.62 -14.57 0.22
CA GLU A 139 14.83 -15.69 1.14
C GLU A 139 13.58 -16.57 1.11
N ASP A 140 13.73 -17.82 0.67
CA ASP A 140 12.72 -18.84 0.97
C ASP A 140 13.35 -20.05 1.61
N ARG A 141 12.77 -20.44 2.73
CA ARG A 141 12.64 -21.84 3.13
C ARG A 141 11.20 -22.03 3.60
N SER A 142 10.33 -22.41 2.66
CA SER A 142 8.93 -22.86 2.83
C SER A 142 7.83 -21.83 2.50
N GLY A 143 7.61 -21.52 1.22
CA GLY A 143 6.49 -20.70 0.71
C GLY A 143 6.65 -20.34 -0.78
N PRO A 144 5.62 -19.76 -1.45
CA PRO A 144 5.82 -19.08 -2.72
C PRO A 144 6.71 -17.86 -2.48
N GLY A 145 7.75 -17.72 -3.29
CA GLY A 145 8.72 -16.68 -3.05
C GLY A 145 8.22 -15.28 -3.33
N PRO A 146 9.01 -14.26 -2.96
CA PRO A 146 8.68 -12.87 -3.27
C PRO A 146 8.39 -12.64 -4.76
N ALA A 147 9.09 -13.36 -5.63
CA ALA A 147 8.91 -13.30 -7.07
C ALA A 147 7.57 -13.91 -7.55
N ASP A 148 7.10 -14.99 -6.91
CA ASP A 148 5.81 -15.61 -7.23
C ASP A 148 4.66 -14.74 -6.71
N THR A 149 4.80 -14.20 -5.50
CA THR A 149 3.86 -13.22 -4.92
C THR A 149 3.72 -12.00 -5.83
N ALA A 150 4.85 -11.48 -6.34
CA ALA A 150 4.83 -10.35 -7.27
C ALA A 150 4.13 -10.70 -8.60
N LEU A 151 4.41 -11.89 -9.14
CA LEU A 151 3.80 -12.38 -10.37
C LEU A 151 2.27 -12.47 -10.25
N GLU A 152 1.77 -13.03 -9.16
CA GLU A 152 0.33 -13.16 -8.88
C GLU A 152 -0.33 -11.79 -8.72
N ALA A 153 0.29 -10.89 -7.97
CA ALA A 153 -0.22 -9.54 -7.74
C ALA A 153 -0.31 -8.73 -9.06
N PHE A 154 0.70 -8.78 -9.93
CA PHE A 154 0.63 -8.12 -11.24
C PHE A 154 -0.43 -8.73 -12.16
N ARG A 155 -0.59 -10.06 -12.16
CA ARG A 155 -1.67 -10.71 -12.91
C ARG A 155 -3.04 -10.29 -12.41
N SER A 156 -3.24 -10.26 -11.09
CA SER A 156 -4.47 -9.78 -10.46
C SER A 156 -4.78 -8.33 -10.87
N SER A 157 -3.77 -7.45 -10.85
CA SER A 157 -3.91 -6.08 -11.33
C SER A 157 -4.38 -5.98 -12.78
N ILE A 158 -3.83 -6.81 -13.69
CA ILE A 158 -4.23 -6.85 -15.10
C ILE A 158 -5.65 -7.43 -15.27
N LEU A 159 -6.03 -8.42 -14.47
CA LEU A 159 -7.38 -8.97 -14.50
C LEU A 159 -8.43 -7.94 -14.04
N LEU A 160 -8.11 -7.14 -13.02
CA LEU A 160 -8.98 -6.08 -12.50
C LEU A 160 -9.04 -4.87 -13.45
N ASN A 161 -7.91 -4.49 -14.05
CA ASN A 161 -7.83 -3.43 -15.05
C ASN A 161 -6.96 -3.85 -16.25
N PRO A 162 -7.56 -4.43 -17.30
CA PRO A 162 -6.84 -4.85 -18.51
C PRO A 162 -6.17 -3.72 -19.29
N ARG A 163 -6.55 -2.46 -19.02
CA ARG A 163 -5.97 -1.26 -19.64
C ARG A 163 -4.76 -0.73 -18.87
N SER A 164 -4.39 -1.33 -17.73
CA SER A 164 -3.23 -0.91 -16.94
C SER A 164 -1.92 -1.24 -17.64
N GLU A 165 -1.33 -0.26 -18.32
CA GLU A 165 0.00 -0.38 -18.93
C GLU A 165 1.11 -0.51 -17.88
N HIS A 166 0.93 0.11 -16.71
CA HIS A 166 1.87 -0.02 -15.59
C HIS A 166 2.00 -1.47 -15.11
N ALA A 167 0.88 -2.17 -14.91
CA ALA A 167 0.92 -3.56 -14.44
C ALA A 167 1.55 -4.50 -15.46
N LYS A 168 1.24 -4.34 -16.75
CA LYS A 168 1.85 -5.12 -17.84
C LYS A 168 3.36 -4.90 -17.91
N ARG A 169 3.81 -3.64 -17.84
CA ARG A 169 5.23 -3.29 -17.88
C ARG A 169 5.98 -3.82 -16.67
N ASN A 170 5.41 -3.72 -15.47
CA ASN A 170 6.00 -4.28 -14.26
C ASN A 170 6.12 -5.80 -14.32
N LEU A 171 5.08 -6.49 -14.82
CA LEU A 171 5.12 -7.92 -15.07
C LEU A 171 6.22 -8.30 -16.07
N GLU A 172 6.33 -7.57 -17.17
CA GLU A 172 7.38 -7.79 -18.17
C GLU A 172 8.77 -7.64 -17.56
N LEU A 173 9.01 -6.59 -16.76
CA LEU A 173 10.28 -6.36 -16.09
C LEU A 173 10.62 -7.51 -15.12
N LEU A 174 9.64 -7.99 -14.36
CA LEU A 174 9.81 -9.15 -13.46
C LEU A 174 10.20 -10.41 -14.25
N LEU A 175 9.49 -10.72 -15.35
CA LEU A 175 9.78 -11.90 -16.16
C LEU A 175 11.16 -11.83 -16.84
N ARG A 176 11.54 -10.64 -17.32
CA ARG A 176 12.88 -10.40 -17.90
C ARG A 176 13.97 -10.60 -16.85
N SER A 177 13.79 -10.11 -15.63
CA SER A 177 14.78 -10.25 -14.56
C SER A 177 14.93 -11.71 -14.11
N GLN A 178 13.83 -12.46 -13.99
CA GLN A 178 13.88 -13.89 -13.69
C GLN A 178 14.58 -14.69 -14.80
N ARG A 179 14.30 -14.39 -16.07
CA ARG A 179 14.98 -15.04 -17.20
C ARG A 179 16.47 -14.75 -17.21
N ALA A 180 16.89 -13.53 -16.85
CA ALA A 180 18.30 -13.18 -16.72
C ALA A 180 18.98 -13.99 -15.60
N ARG A 181 18.37 -14.07 -14.40
CA ARG A 181 18.89 -14.87 -13.28
C ARG A 181 19.09 -16.34 -13.66
N ARG A 182 18.09 -16.97 -14.30
CA ARG A 182 18.20 -18.36 -14.78
C ARG A 182 19.34 -18.58 -15.78
N LYS A 183 19.67 -17.58 -16.61
CA LYS A 183 20.80 -17.67 -17.55
C LYS A 183 22.15 -17.56 -16.81
N SER A 184 22.22 -16.73 -15.78
CA SER A 184 23.41 -16.60 -14.93
C SER A 184 23.64 -17.84 -14.06
N GLU A 185 22.58 -18.55 -13.70
CA GLU A 185 22.61 -19.84 -12.97
C GLU A 185 22.78 -21.07 -13.89
N GLY A 186 23.21 -20.87 -15.15
CA GLY A 186 23.55 -21.94 -16.10
C GLY A 186 24.55 -22.96 -15.52
N PRO A 187 24.61 -24.19 -16.08
CA PRO A 187 24.98 -25.41 -15.37
C PRO A 187 26.21 -25.20 -14.51
N ALA A 188 26.03 -25.35 -13.20
CA ALA A 188 27.10 -25.38 -12.23
C ALA A 188 28.22 -26.25 -12.81
N ARG A 189 29.39 -25.65 -13.05
CA ARG A 189 30.62 -26.43 -13.22
C ARG A 189 30.69 -27.34 -12.00
N GLN A 190 30.46 -28.62 -12.26
CA GLN A 190 30.82 -29.68 -11.37
C GLN A 190 32.36 -29.71 -11.38
N GLU A 191 32.98 -28.73 -10.72
CA GLU A 191 34.39 -28.78 -10.38
C GLU A 191 34.51 -29.87 -9.32
N GLY A 192 34.87 -31.05 -9.81
CA GLY A 192 35.32 -32.14 -8.96
C GLY A 192 36.48 -31.66 -8.09
N ARG A 193 36.25 -31.73 -6.78
CA ARG A 193 37.07 -32.54 -5.87
C ARG A 193 38.58 -32.20 -5.78
N PHE A 194 38.93 -31.58 -4.66
CA PHE A 194 40.22 -31.58 -3.93
C PHE A 194 41.45 -30.93 -4.58
N GLY A 195 41.90 -29.82 -3.99
CA GLY A 195 43.26 -29.30 -4.14
C GLY A 195 43.49 -27.99 -3.38
N ARG A 196 44.07 -28.09 -2.18
CA ARG A 196 44.60 -26.95 -1.40
C ARG A 196 45.54 -26.09 -2.25
N SER A 197 45.35 -24.76 -2.23
CA SER A 197 46.43 -23.76 -2.32
C SER A 197 45.94 -22.39 -1.82
N PRO A 198 46.66 -21.73 -0.90
CA PRO A 198 46.34 -20.37 -0.46
C PRO A 198 47.13 -19.32 -1.27
N GLY A 199 46.46 -18.24 -1.67
CA GLY A 199 47.11 -17.01 -2.14
C GLY A 199 46.65 -16.53 -3.51
N GLY A 200 46.32 -15.24 -3.60
CA GLY A 200 46.12 -14.56 -4.89
C GLY A 200 45.09 -13.44 -4.82
N ALA A 201 45.55 -12.24 -4.46
CA ALA A 201 44.80 -11.00 -4.49
C ALA A 201 44.45 -10.54 -5.92
N GLY A 202 43.36 -9.77 -6.03
CA GLY A 202 43.12 -8.68 -6.99
C GLY A 202 43.62 -8.82 -8.43
N LEU A 203 42.69 -9.03 -9.36
CA LEU A 203 42.88 -8.66 -10.76
C LEU A 203 41.61 -7.98 -11.29
N SER A 204 41.57 -6.65 -11.17
CA SER A 204 40.79 -5.81 -12.06
C SER A 204 41.58 -5.65 -13.36
N PRO A 205 40.98 -5.81 -14.56
CA PRO A 205 41.63 -5.42 -15.80
C PRO A 205 41.74 -3.89 -15.89
N PRO A 206 42.88 -3.32 -16.30
CA PRO A 206 42.97 -1.90 -16.62
C PRO A 206 42.16 -1.60 -17.90
N GLY A 207 41.35 -0.54 -17.87
CA GLY A 207 40.62 -0.05 -19.03
C GLY A 207 41.55 0.71 -19.98
N GLU A 208 41.56 0.33 -21.25
CA GLU A 208 42.12 1.12 -22.34
C GLU A 208 41.04 2.07 -22.86
N GLY A 209 41.40 3.35 -22.97
CA GLY A 209 40.53 4.40 -23.48
C GLY A 209 40.46 4.41 -25.00
N TYR A 210 39.35 4.95 -25.49
CA TYR A 210 39.28 5.89 -26.61
C TYR A 210 38.27 6.98 -26.24
#